data_AF-A0A3P7QV56-F1
#
_entry.id   AF-A0A3P7QV56-F1
#
_cell.length_a   1.000
_cell.length_b   1.000
_cell.length_c   1.000
_cell.angle_alpha   90.00
_cell.angle_beta   90.00
_cell.angle_gamma   90.00
#
_symmetry.space_group_name_H-M   'P 1'
#
loop_
_entity.id
_entity.type
_entity.pdbx_description
1 polymer ?
#
loop_
_entity_poly.entity_id
_entity_poly.type
_entity_poly.pdbx_seq_one_letter_code
_entity_poly.pdbx_strand_id
1 'polypeptide(L)'
;MEDVHLPKVEDMKFGTLIGLASVHALYPLPGIRRRFRLRCDALRRLDEVVAKELNNLTPRQLQFHLFIRRLNSADGTSEMREILRNWLKFSKDLDDSAYLCAPVFFNKANQAA
;
A
#
# COMPACT_ATOMS: atom_id res chain seq x y z
N MET A 1 22.11 -12.12 3.99
CA MET A 1 20.80 -11.86 4.61
C MET A 1 19.90 -12.99 4.16
N GLU A 2 19.31 -13.76 5.07
CA GLU A 2 18.25 -14.69 4.66
C GLU A 2 17.13 -13.87 4.05
N ASP A 3 16.80 -14.15 2.79
CA ASP A 3 15.65 -13.56 2.13
C ASP A 3 14.40 -13.98 2.92
N VAL A 4 13.86 -13.06 3.71
CA VAL A 4 12.60 -13.26 4.44
C VAL A 4 11.50 -13.36 3.39
N HIS A 5 11.24 -14.57 2.93
CA HIS A 5 10.20 -14.84 1.96
C HIS A 5 8.85 -14.91 2.68
N LEU A 6 7.99 -13.92 2.42
CA LEU A 6 6.63 -13.96 2.93
C LEU A 6 5.84 -15.06 2.19
N PRO A 7 5.02 -15.85 2.90
CA PRO A 7 4.15 -16.81 2.23
C PRO A 7 3.21 -16.07 1.28
N LYS A 8 2.80 -16.71 0.19
CA LYS A 8 1.77 -16.17 -0.71
C LYS A 8 0.49 -15.92 0.08
N VAL A 9 -0.31 -14.95 -0.37
CA VAL A 9 -1.58 -14.56 0.27
C VAL A 9 -2.51 -15.77 0.42
N GLU A 10 -2.47 -16.70 -0.53
CA GLU A 10 -3.21 -17.95 -0.52
C GLU A 10 -2.87 -18.83 0.70
N ASP A 11 -1.60 -18.89 1.07
CA ASP A 11 -1.05 -19.80 2.07
C ASP A 11 -0.94 -19.15 3.47
N MET A 12 -1.28 -17.87 3.60
CA MET A 12 -1.25 -17.18 4.88
C MET A 12 -2.22 -17.79 5.89
N LYS A 13 -1.76 -17.87 7.15
CA LYS A 13 -2.59 -18.22 8.31
C LYS A 13 -3.73 -17.20 8.45
N PHE A 14 -4.90 -17.67 8.88
CA PHE A 14 -6.07 -16.81 8.99
C PHE A 14 -5.88 -15.63 9.95
N GLY A 15 -5.14 -15.81 11.05
CA GLY A 15 -4.79 -14.71 11.96
C GLY A 15 -4.01 -13.58 11.27
N THR A 16 -3.09 -13.92 10.36
CA THR A 16 -2.36 -12.93 9.56
C THR A 16 -3.30 -12.18 8.61
N LEU A 17 -4.25 -12.89 8.00
CA LEU A 17 -5.25 -12.27 7.13
C LEU A 17 -6.16 -11.30 7.87
N ILE A 18 -6.52 -11.60 9.13
CA ILE A 18 -7.26 -10.65 9.99
C ILE A 18 -6.42 -9.40 10.24
N GLY A 19 -5.14 -9.56 10.61
CA GLY A 19 -4.24 -8.43 10.81
C GLY A 19 -4.13 -7.54 9.58
N LEU A 20 -3.92 -8.14 8.39
CA LEU A 20 -3.90 -7.41 7.12
C LEU A 20 -5.25 -6.75 6.80
N ALA A 21 -6.37 -7.41 7.13
CA ALA A 21 -7.69 -6.86 6.89
C ALA A 21 -7.89 -5.58 7.73
N SER A 22 -7.44 -5.57 8.98
CA SER A 22 -7.42 -4.39 9.84
C SER A 22 -6.57 -3.26 9.25
N VAL A 23 -5.33 -3.56 8.81
CA VAL A 23 -4.44 -2.56 8.16
C VAL A 23 -5.13 -1.91 6.97
N HIS A 24 -5.79 -2.71 6.12
CA HIS A 24 -6.43 -2.23 4.91
C HIS A 24 -7.88 -1.74 5.11
N ALA A 25 -8.37 -1.70 6.35
CA ALA A 25 -9.76 -1.46 6.74
C ALA A 25 -10.77 -2.24 5.86
N LEU A 26 -10.53 -3.55 5.75
CA LEU A 26 -11.40 -4.51 5.11
C LEU A 26 -12.01 -5.45 6.16
N TYR A 27 -13.25 -5.87 5.95
CA TYR A 27 -13.82 -6.95 6.74
C TYR A 27 -13.25 -8.31 6.32
N PRO A 28 -12.78 -9.16 7.27
CA PRO A 28 -12.18 -10.47 7.00
C PRO A 28 -13.25 -11.54 6.70
N LEU A 29 -14.08 -11.29 5.69
CA LEU A 29 -15.13 -12.20 5.24
C LEU A 29 -14.57 -13.37 4.41
N PRO A 30 -15.34 -14.46 4.23
CA PRO A 30 -15.00 -15.49 3.26
C PRO A 30 -14.59 -14.89 1.90
N GLY A 31 -13.49 -15.37 1.34
CA GLY A 31 -12.90 -14.81 0.10
C GLY A 31 -11.95 -13.62 0.30
N ILE A 32 -11.53 -13.31 1.54
CA ILE A 32 -10.57 -12.21 1.82
C ILE A 32 -9.27 -12.31 1.01
N ARG A 33 -8.75 -13.51 0.78
CA ARG A 33 -7.55 -13.75 -0.06
C ARG A 33 -7.73 -13.21 -1.48
N ARG A 34 -8.87 -13.51 -2.11
CA ARG A 34 -9.23 -12.99 -3.43
C ARG A 34 -9.36 -11.46 -3.41
N ARG A 35 -9.95 -10.90 -2.35
CA ARG A 35 -10.09 -9.45 -2.21
C ARG A 35 -8.74 -8.74 -2.07
N PHE A 36 -7.79 -9.34 -1.35
CA PHE A 36 -6.42 -8.82 -1.26
C PHE A 36 -5.71 -8.83 -2.61
N ARG A 37 -5.79 -9.94 -3.37
CA ARG A 37 -5.22 -10.00 -4.71
C ARG A 37 -5.79 -8.93 -5.64
N LEU A 38 -7.12 -8.83 -5.70
CA LEU A 38 -7.79 -7.80 -6.51
C LEU A 38 -7.41 -6.38 -6.09
N ARG A 39 -7.19 -6.15 -4.79
CA ARG A 39 -6.71 -4.88 -4.27
C ARG A 39 -5.29 -4.58 -4.72
N CYS A 40 -4.36 -5.54 -4.66
CA CYS A 40 -3.01 -5.37 -5.16
C CYS A 40 -3.01 -5.07 -6.66
N ASP A 41 -3.76 -5.85 -7.45
CA ASP A 41 -3.89 -5.65 -8.90
C ASP A 41 -4.43 -4.24 -9.22
N ALA A 42 -5.49 -3.82 -8.55
CA ALA A 42 -6.10 -2.51 -8.76
C ALA A 42 -5.15 -1.36 -8.36
N LEU A 43 -4.45 -1.50 -7.23
CA LEU A 43 -3.54 -0.46 -6.75
C LEU A 43 -2.28 -0.36 -7.62
N ARG A 44 -1.72 -1.47 -8.11
CA ARG A 44 -0.57 -1.43 -9.03
C ARG A 44 -0.92 -0.77 -10.36
N ARG A 45 -2.08 -1.09 -10.94
CA ARG A 45 -2.58 -0.39 -12.14
C ARG A 45 -2.78 1.10 -11.87
N LEU A 46 -3.25 1.45 -10.68
CA LEU A 46 -3.40 2.85 -10.28
C LEU A 46 -2.04 3.53 -10.08
N ASP A 47 -1.03 2.83 -9.55
CA ASP A 47 0.34 3.32 -9.39
C ASP A 47 0.97 3.69 -10.73
N GLU A 48 0.73 2.91 -11.80
CA GLU A 48 1.18 3.23 -13.16
C GLU A 48 0.58 4.54 -13.70
N VAL A 49 -0.70 4.79 -13.40
CA VAL A 49 -1.38 6.04 -13.80
C VAL A 49 -0.88 7.21 -12.97
N VAL A 50 -0.79 7.04 -11.65
CA VAL A 50 -0.33 8.08 -10.72
C VAL A 50 1.10 8.48 -11.02
N ALA A 51 1.99 7.54 -11.37
CA ALA A 51 3.38 7.84 -11.71
C ALA A 51 3.50 8.86 -12.87
N LYS A 52 2.55 8.84 -13.81
CA LYS A 52 2.52 9.77 -14.95
C LYS A 52 1.89 11.12 -14.59
N GLU A 53 0.86 11.10 -13.75
CA GLU A 53 0.04 12.27 -13.45
C GLU A 53 0.36 12.95 -12.11
N LEU A 54 1.37 12.48 -11.37
CA LEU A 54 1.64 12.88 -9.98
C LEU A 54 1.67 14.40 -9.75
N ASN A 55 2.29 15.13 -10.69
CA ASN A 55 2.41 16.60 -10.61
C ASN A 55 1.09 17.33 -10.91
N ASN A 56 0.17 16.68 -11.63
CA ASN A 56 -1.14 17.22 -12.04
C ASN A 56 -2.26 16.89 -11.05
N LEU A 57 -2.02 15.98 -10.10
CA LEU A 57 -3.00 15.63 -9.08
C LEU A 57 -3.30 16.83 -8.17
N THR A 58 -4.58 17.04 -7.93
CA THR A 58 -5.11 18.02 -6.97
C THR A 58 -4.85 17.57 -5.53
N PRO A 59 -4.90 18.49 -4.54
CA PRO A 59 -4.70 18.13 -3.13
C PRO A 59 -5.66 17.04 -2.64
N ARG A 60 -6.95 17.11 -3.05
CA ARG A 60 -7.94 16.09 -2.69
C ARG A 60 -7.61 14.72 -3.28
N GLN A 61 -7.14 14.67 -4.52
CA GLN A 61 -6.72 13.41 -5.15
C GLN A 61 -5.48 12.85 -4.43
N LEU A 62 -4.50 13.68 -4.10
CA LEU A 62 -3.31 13.26 -3.35
C LEU A 62 -3.69 12.66 -1.99
N GLN A 63 -4.54 13.34 -1.21
CA GLN A 63 -5.07 12.79 0.05
C GLN A 63 -5.77 11.45 -0.14
N PHE A 64 -6.59 11.32 -1.18
CA PHE A 64 -7.24 10.06 -1.50
C PHE A 64 -6.22 8.95 -1.81
N HIS A 65 -5.18 9.25 -2.59
CA HIS A 65 -4.14 8.29 -2.94
C HIS A 65 -3.33 7.81 -1.73
N LEU A 66 -3.04 8.70 -0.78
CA LEU A 66 -2.42 8.34 0.51
C LEU A 66 -3.35 7.44 1.33
N PHE A 67 -4.62 7.85 1.47
CA PHE A 67 -5.62 7.12 2.26
C PHE A 67 -5.82 5.68 1.79
N ILE A 68 -6.03 5.46 0.47
CA ILE A 68 -6.29 4.11 -0.05
C ILE A 68 -5.05 3.22 0.04
N ARG A 69 -3.84 3.79 0.14
CA ARG A 69 -2.58 3.05 0.34
C ARG A 69 -2.21 2.92 1.83
N ARG A 70 -3.03 3.46 2.74
CA ARG A 70 -2.79 3.46 4.20
C ARG A 70 -1.48 4.17 4.57
N LEU A 71 -1.15 5.22 3.83
CA LEU A 71 0.01 6.06 4.12
C LEU A 71 -0.40 7.18 5.09
N ASN A 72 0.57 7.64 5.88
CA ASN A 72 0.33 8.78 6.78
C ASN A 72 -0.13 10.01 6.00
N SER A 73 -1.08 10.75 6.57
CA SER A 73 -1.51 12.03 6.01
C SER A 73 -0.41 13.07 6.18
N ALA A 74 -0.30 13.94 5.19
CA ALA A 74 0.54 15.14 5.21
C ALA A 74 -0.34 16.37 4.97
N ASP A 75 0.04 17.51 5.53
CA ASP A 75 -0.74 18.75 5.42
C ASP A 75 -0.36 19.55 4.15
N GLY A 76 0.83 19.30 3.58
CA GLY A 76 1.34 19.98 2.39
C GLY A 76 1.15 19.21 1.09
N THR A 77 0.68 19.88 0.03
CA THR A 77 0.56 19.26 -1.32
C THR A 77 1.91 18.74 -1.84
N SER A 78 2.99 19.50 -1.64
CA SER A 78 4.34 19.09 -2.05
C SER A 78 4.83 17.85 -1.29
N GLU A 79 4.53 17.80 0.00
CA GLU A 79 4.87 16.67 0.88
C GLU A 79 4.09 15.41 0.49
N MET A 80 2.77 15.53 0.26
CA MET A 80 1.95 14.40 -0.21
C MET A 80 2.47 13.84 -1.54
N ARG A 81 2.91 14.70 -2.47
CA ARG A 81 3.53 14.27 -3.74
C ARG A 81 4.85 13.54 -3.50
N GLU A 82 5.67 14.01 -2.59
CA GLU A 82 6.95 13.36 -2.26
C GLU A 82 6.72 11.99 -1.61
N ILE A 83 5.79 11.89 -0.66
CA ILE A 83 5.39 10.62 -0.05
C ILE A 83 4.91 9.63 -1.12
N LEU A 84 4.03 10.05 -2.04
CA LEU A 84 3.56 9.19 -3.12
C LEU A 84 4.69 8.82 -4.09
N ARG A 85 5.60 9.73 -4.42
CA ARG A 85 6.76 9.44 -5.26
C ARG A 85 7.64 8.37 -4.63
N ASN A 86 7.89 8.47 -3.34
CA ASN A 86 8.72 7.52 -2.60
C ASN A 86 8.01 6.18 -2.43
N TRP A 87 6.70 6.20 -2.20
CA TRP A 87 5.87 4.99 -2.21
C TRP A 87 5.99 4.25 -3.54
N LEU A 88 5.79 4.93 -4.67
CA LEU A 88 5.82 4.32 -6.00
C LEU A 88 7.18 3.68 -6.32
N LYS A 89 8.28 4.26 -5.83
CA LYS A 89 9.62 3.65 -5.95
C LYS A 89 9.76 2.43 -5.06
N PHE A 90 9.28 2.53 -3.82
CA PHE A 90 9.36 1.47 -2.82
C PHE A 90 8.51 0.24 -3.16
N SER A 91 7.30 0.44 -3.69
CA SER A 91 6.31 -0.61 -3.90
C SER A 91 6.44 -1.36 -5.24
N LYS A 92 7.23 -0.83 -6.18
CA LYS A 92 7.26 -1.26 -7.58
C LYS A 92 7.49 -2.76 -7.76
N ASP A 93 8.46 -3.31 -7.04
CA ASP A 93 8.94 -4.68 -7.24
C ASP A 93 8.48 -5.64 -6.12
N LEU A 94 7.49 -5.22 -5.31
CA LEU A 94 6.95 -6.02 -4.22
C LEU A 94 5.92 -7.04 -4.72
N ASP A 95 6.07 -8.29 -4.27
CA ASP A 95 5.00 -9.29 -4.38
C ASP A 95 3.75 -8.90 -3.57
N ASP A 96 2.64 -9.61 -3.75
CA ASP A 96 1.36 -9.27 -3.11
C ASP A 96 1.45 -9.26 -1.58
N SER A 97 2.15 -10.24 -1.01
CA SER A 97 2.27 -10.37 0.44
C SER A 97 3.07 -9.22 1.02
N ALA A 98 4.20 -8.89 0.39
CA ALA A 98 5.04 -7.75 0.76
C ALA A 98 4.29 -6.43 0.55
N TYR A 99 3.57 -6.26 -0.57
CA TYR A 99 2.80 -5.07 -0.88
C TYR A 99 1.68 -4.81 0.14
N LEU A 100 1.03 -5.86 0.65
CA LEU A 100 0.00 -5.72 1.68
C LEU A 100 0.59 -5.31 3.03
N CYS A 101 1.80 -5.72 3.36
CA CYS A 101 2.50 -5.33 4.59
C CYS A 101 3.22 -3.97 4.46
N ALA A 102 3.56 -3.57 3.24
CA ALA A 102 4.36 -2.41 2.89
C ALA A 102 3.95 -1.10 3.59
N PRO A 103 2.66 -0.73 3.74
CA PRO A 103 2.28 0.53 4.39
C PRO A 103 2.77 0.64 5.83
N VAL A 104 2.80 -0.48 6.57
CA VAL A 104 3.26 -0.50 7.98
C VAL A 104 4.74 -0.13 8.07
N PHE A 105 5.57 -0.75 7.23
CA PHE A 105 7.01 -0.50 7.22
C PHE A 105 7.35 0.87 6.64
N PHE A 106 6.67 1.26 5.56
CA PHE A 106 6.88 2.54 4.91
C PHE A 106 6.52 3.72 5.83
N ASN A 107 5.40 3.65 6.55
CA ASN A 107 5.03 4.69 7.51
C ASN A 107 6.00 4.76 8.69
N LYS A 108 6.48 3.62 9.20
CA LYS A 108 7.48 3.59 10.28
C LYS A 108 8.81 4.24 9.86
N ALA A 109 9.25 3.98 8.63
CA ALA A 109 10.46 4.60 8.09
C ALA A 109 10.31 6.13 7.92
N ASN A 110 9.16 6.60 7.44
CA ASN A 110 8.90 8.03 7.27
C ASN A 110 8.59 8.79 8.58
N GLN A 111 8.33 8.09 9.69
CA GLN A 111 8.19 8.72 11.01
C GLN A 111 9.52 8.89 11.74
N ALA A 112 10.56 8.17 11.32
CA ALA A 112 11.89 8.19 11.93
C ALA A 112 12.87 9.14 11.21
N ALA A 113 12.43 9.77 10.13
CA ALA A 113 13.16 10.77 9.34
C ALA A 113 12.63 12.17 9.64
#